data_AF-A0A918CNI0-F1
#
_entry.id   AF-A0A918CNI0-F1
#
_cell.length_a   1.000
_cell.length_b   1.000
_cell.length_c   1.000
_cell.angle_alpha   90.00
_cell.angle_beta   90.00
_cell.angle_gamma   90.00
#
_symmetry.space_group_name_H-M   'P 1'
#
loop_
_entity.id
_entity.type
_entity.pdbx_description
1 polymer ?
#
loop_
_entity_poly.entity_id
_entity_poly.type
_entity_poly.pdbx_seq_one_letter_code
_entity_poly.pdbx_strand_id
1 'polypeptide(L)'
;MTDFRALLTDTYRAALAATDAGLLVRAHLPAAAPALIIAVGKASLPMLGAALSAHPRAPFLAVAPDCLNVGAALQAAADRRQGEILFAGHPVPDQRSVWAAERVLEQVGTLAAGDDLLVLLSGGSSALLCAPWGLTLDQKQALTRELLASGASIHELNTVRKHVSRIKGGRLAQAAHARQARVTALLLSDVVGDDPSVIASGPTAPDPTTFADALNVLKRHGIQHPAARAHLERGARGELDETPKEVHGLHQQVIGSNRLLLDAAAQHLETCGIRAVILGDTFTGETRELATMHAALVRSVRGFGTPVRAPVALLSGGEATVTLRGNGVGGRNHEFALALLLELGEHGLWALSAGSDGVDGSAAAAGALLTPNSWHRARQLGLDPRAALNNNDSGTLFAALGDTLITGPTGQNLNDLRILLIGPEPD
;
A
#
# COMPACT_ATOMS: atom_id res chain seq x y z
N MET A 1 -17.10 -13.11 30.15
CA MET A 1 -15.70 -12.66 29.96
C MET A 1 -15.52 -12.32 28.50
N THR A 2 -14.99 -11.14 28.19
CA THR A 2 -14.68 -10.73 26.82
C THR A 2 -13.45 -11.51 26.36
N ASP A 3 -13.56 -12.27 25.27
CA ASP A 3 -12.40 -12.87 24.62
C ASP A 3 -11.65 -11.77 23.84
N PHE A 4 -10.60 -11.22 24.45
CA PHE A 4 -9.81 -10.15 23.84
C PHE A 4 -9.00 -10.62 22.62
N ARG A 5 -8.70 -11.91 22.50
CA ARG A 5 -8.11 -12.46 21.27
C ARG A 5 -9.11 -12.35 20.12
N ALA A 6 -10.34 -12.78 20.36
CA ALA A 6 -11.42 -12.66 19.39
C ALA A 6 -11.68 -11.19 19.06
N LEU A 7 -11.79 -10.31 20.06
CA LEU A 7 -12.01 -8.88 19.85
C LEU A 7 -10.97 -8.24 18.92
N LEU A 8 -9.67 -8.48 19.16
CA LEU A 8 -8.61 -7.90 18.32
C LEU A 8 -8.68 -8.44 16.87
N THR A 9 -8.92 -9.74 16.73
CA THR A 9 -9.00 -10.39 15.41
C THR A 9 -10.24 -9.93 14.64
N ASP A 10 -11.37 -9.81 15.33
CA ASP A 10 -12.65 -9.36 14.75
C ASP A 10 -12.60 -7.88 14.43
N THR A 11 -11.92 -7.05 15.23
CA THR A 11 -11.65 -5.65 14.92
C THR A 11 -10.86 -5.52 13.62
N TYR A 12 -9.79 -6.29 13.46
CA TYR A 12 -9.00 -6.29 12.23
C TYR A 12 -9.84 -6.71 11.02
N ARG A 13 -10.62 -7.79 11.13
CA ARG A 13 -11.50 -8.26 10.05
C ARG A 13 -12.61 -7.25 9.72
N ALA A 14 -13.22 -6.63 10.73
CA ALA A 14 -14.25 -5.62 10.56
C ALA A 14 -13.69 -4.37 9.87
N ALA A 15 -12.49 -3.94 10.25
CA ALA A 15 -11.80 -2.83 9.60
C ALA A 15 -11.55 -3.14 8.11
N LEU A 16 -11.01 -4.32 7.79
CA LEU A 16 -10.80 -4.74 6.41
C LEU A 16 -12.10 -4.81 5.60
N ALA A 17 -13.17 -5.34 6.18
CA ALA A 17 -14.46 -5.46 5.54
C ALA A 17 -15.09 -4.08 5.27
N ALA A 18 -14.98 -3.14 6.21
CA ALA A 18 -15.46 -1.78 6.05
C ALA A 18 -14.66 -0.99 4.99
N THR A 19 -13.39 -1.31 4.82
CA THR A 19 -12.51 -0.72 3.79
C THR A 19 -12.35 -1.60 2.56
N ASP A 20 -13.27 -2.52 2.29
CA ASP A 20 -13.24 -3.37 1.10
C ASP A 20 -13.16 -2.50 -0.17
N ALA A 21 -12.19 -2.82 -1.03
CA ALA A 21 -11.95 -2.09 -2.27
C ALA A 21 -13.21 -1.94 -3.15
N GLY A 22 -14.05 -2.98 -3.21
CA GLY A 22 -15.28 -2.96 -4.00
C GLY A 22 -16.35 -2.06 -3.38
N LEU A 23 -16.53 -2.10 -2.06
CA LEU A 23 -17.44 -1.19 -1.34
C LEU A 23 -17.03 0.27 -1.50
N LEU A 24 -15.75 0.57 -1.33
CA LEU A 24 -15.20 1.92 -1.48
C LEU A 24 -15.41 2.44 -2.90
N VAL A 25 -15.19 1.61 -3.92
CA VAL A 25 -15.47 1.98 -5.32
C VAL A 25 -16.96 2.28 -5.50
N ARG A 26 -17.87 1.37 -5.09
CA ARG A 26 -19.33 1.56 -5.26
C ARG A 26 -19.83 2.89 -4.70
N ALA A 27 -19.30 3.31 -3.55
CA ALA A 27 -19.69 4.57 -2.90
C ALA A 27 -19.27 5.83 -3.69
N HIS A 28 -18.29 5.72 -4.58
CA HIS A 28 -17.67 6.84 -5.30
C HIS A 28 -17.79 6.74 -6.82
N LEU A 29 -18.50 5.75 -7.35
CA LEU A 29 -18.67 5.60 -8.79
C LEU A 29 -19.45 6.77 -9.39
N PRO A 30 -19.08 7.22 -10.60
CA PRO A 30 -19.89 8.17 -11.34
C PRO A 30 -21.25 7.56 -11.69
N ALA A 31 -22.29 8.39 -11.72
CA ALA A 31 -23.63 7.98 -12.12
C ALA A 31 -23.70 7.62 -13.62
N ALA A 32 -22.94 8.33 -14.46
CA ALA A 32 -22.83 8.05 -15.88
C ALA A 32 -21.91 6.84 -16.12
N ALA A 33 -22.25 6.01 -17.12
CA ALA A 33 -21.42 4.88 -17.50
C ALA A 33 -20.13 5.37 -18.17
N PRO A 34 -18.94 4.92 -17.73
CA PRO A 34 -17.69 5.29 -18.35
C PRO A 34 -17.56 4.66 -19.74
N ALA A 35 -16.91 5.37 -20.66
CA ALA A 35 -16.55 4.87 -21.98
C ALA A 35 -15.44 3.81 -21.90
N LEU A 36 -14.60 3.90 -20.86
CA LEU A 36 -13.53 2.94 -20.59
C LEU A 36 -13.22 2.91 -19.08
N ILE A 37 -13.01 1.71 -18.55
CA ILE A 37 -12.49 1.48 -17.19
C ILE A 37 -11.07 0.93 -17.28
N ILE A 38 -10.11 1.61 -16.66
CA ILE A 38 -8.75 1.12 -16.47
C ILE A 38 -8.58 0.78 -14.99
N ALA A 39 -8.34 -0.50 -14.66
CA ALA A 39 -8.16 -0.94 -13.28
C ALA A 39 -6.77 -1.56 -13.06
N VAL A 40 -5.96 -1.01 -12.17
CA VAL A 40 -4.55 -1.40 -12.02
C VAL A 40 -4.17 -1.52 -10.55
N GLY A 41 -3.40 -2.55 -10.21
CA GLY A 41 -2.85 -2.76 -8.87
C GLY A 41 -3.31 -4.06 -8.21
N LYS A 42 -2.90 -4.27 -6.96
CA LYS A 42 -3.23 -5.45 -6.15
C LYS A 42 -4.73 -5.60 -5.88
N ALA A 43 -5.49 -4.50 -5.93
CA ALA A 43 -6.94 -4.48 -5.74
C ALA A 43 -7.70 -4.22 -7.05
N SER A 44 -7.05 -4.30 -8.22
CA SER A 44 -7.68 -3.96 -9.50
C SER A 44 -8.93 -4.79 -9.80
N LEU A 45 -8.89 -6.09 -9.49
CA LEU A 45 -10.01 -7.01 -9.75
C LEU A 45 -11.25 -6.71 -8.88
N PRO A 46 -11.18 -6.62 -7.53
CA PRO A 46 -12.34 -6.24 -6.74
C PRO A 46 -12.88 -4.84 -7.08
N MET A 47 -11.99 -3.87 -7.35
CA MET A 47 -12.38 -2.53 -7.81
C MET A 47 -13.15 -2.59 -9.14
N LEU A 48 -12.64 -3.34 -10.12
CA LEU A 48 -13.32 -3.53 -11.41
C LEU A 48 -14.65 -4.25 -11.25
N GLY A 49 -14.73 -5.28 -10.42
CA GLY A 49 -15.96 -6.02 -10.17
C GLY A 49 -17.07 -5.13 -9.61
N ALA A 50 -16.73 -4.21 -8.71
CA ALA A 50 -17.63 -3.17 -8.23
C ALA A 50 -18.09 -2.22 -9.33
N ALA A 51 -17.16 -1.73 -10.16
CA ALA A 51 -17.47 -0.84 -11.28
C ALA A 51 -18.39 -1.50 -12.31
N LEU A 52 -18.12 -2.75 -12.71
CA LEU A 52 -18.95 -3.51 -13.65
C LEU A 52 -20.31 -3.91 -13.06
N SER A 53 -20.42 -4.03 -11.74
CA SER A 53 -21.74 -4.25 -11.11
C SER A 53 -22.67 -3.06 -11.31
N ALA A 54 -22.14 -1.84 -11.28
CA ALA A 54 -22.91 -0.62 -11.52
C ALA A 54 -23.04 -0.30 -13.02
N HIS A 55 -22.01 -0.62 -13.81
CA HIS A 55 -21.91 -0.33 -15.24
C HIS A 55 -21.63 -1.61 -16.06
N PRO A 56 -22.62 -2.51 -16.22
CA PRO A 56 -22.38 -3.88 -16.72
C PRO A 56 -21.91 -3.99 -18.16
N ARG A 57 -21.99 -2.90 -18.95
CA ARG A 57 -21.59 -2.86 -20.36
C ARG A 57 -20.33 -2.03 -20.61
N ALA A 58 -19.75 -1.42 -19.57
CA ALA A 58 -18.59 -0.56 -19.73
C ALA A 58 -17.38 -1.38 -20.22
N PRO A 59 -16.69 -0.96 -21.30
CA PRO A 59 -15.43 -1.55 -21.71
C PRO A 59 -14.38 -1.43 -20.62
N PHE A 60 -13.48 -2.40 -20.51
CA PHE A 60 -12.44 -2.37 -19.49
C PHE A 60 -11.09 -2.93 -19.92
N LEU A 61 -10.05 -2.50 -19.23
CA LEU A 61 -8.73 -3.12 -19.22
C LEU A 61 -8.23 -3.17 -17.77
N ALA A 62 -8.06 -4.38 -17.24
CA ALA A 62 -7.47 -4.60 -15.93
C ALA A 62 -6.02 -5.06 -16.05
N VAL A 63 -5.17 -4.58 -15.13
CA VAL A 63 -3.79 -5.05 -14.97
C VAL A 63 -3.60 -5.48 -13.52
N ALA A 64 -3.36 -6.77 -13.31
CA ALA A 64 -3.26 -7.40 -12.01
C ALA A 64 -1.89 -8.11 -11.84
N PRO A 65 -1.41 -8.29 -10.60
CA PRO A 65 -0.33 -9.24 -10.32
C PRO A 65 -0.74 -10.68 -10.65
N ASP A 66 0.21 -11.48 -11.12
CA ASP A 66 0.00 -12.89 -11.53
C ASP A 66 -0.63 -13.80 -10.47
N CYS A 67 -0.50 -13.44 -9.20
CA CYS A 67 -0.97 -14.24 -8.07
C CYS A 67 -2.46 -14.03 -7.74
N LEU A 68 -3.16 -13.13 -8.45
CA LEU A 68 -4.57 -12.87 -8.17
C LEU A 68 -5.50 -13.81 -8.94
N ASN A 69 -6.50 -14.33 -8.24
CA ASN A 69 -7.56 -15.12 -8.84
C ASN A 69 -8.63 -14.21 -9.47
N VAL A 70 -9.07 -14.53 -10.69
CA VAL A 70 -10.13 -13.81 -11.38
C VAL A 70 -11.47 -14.42 -11.01
N GLY A 71 -12.34 -13.60 -10.40
CA GLY A 71 -13.70 -14.03 -10.08
C GLY A 71 -14.51 -14.36 -11.34
N ALA A 72 -15.43 -15.34 -11.24
CA ALA A 72 -16.21 -15.84 -12.37
C ALA A 72 -16.97 -14.75 -13.14
N ALA A 73 -17.47 -13.71 -12.46
CA ALA A 73 -18.15 -12.59 -13.10
C ALA A 73 -17.23 -11.76 -14.02
N LEU A 74 -15.99 -11.51 -13.58
CA LEU A 74 -14.99 -10.79 -14.37
C LEU A 74 -14.51 -11.66 -15.54
N GLN A 75 -14.30 -12.95 -15.30
CA GLN A 75 -13.95 -13.90 -16.35
C GLN A 75 -15.03 -13.94 -17.44
N ALA A 76 -16.31 -14.04 -17.04
CA ALA A 76 -17.42 -14.04 -17.99
C ALA A 76 -17.52 -12.71 -18.78
N ALA A 77 -17.19 -11.56 -18.17
CA ALA A 77 -17.14 -10.29 -18.88
C ALA A 77 -15.99 -10.25 -19.91
N ALA A 78 -14.81 -10.76 -19.54
CA ALA A 78 -13.68 -10.90 -20.46
C ALA A 78 -13.99 -11.87 -21.62
N ASP A 79 -14.63 -13.01 -21.34
CA ASP A 79 -15.00 -14.02 -22.34
C ASP A 79 -16.01 -13.48 -23.38
N ARG A 80 -16.85 -12.52 -22.97
CA ARG A 80 -17.77 -11.78 -23.85
C ARG A 80 -17.08 -10.69 -24.67
N ARG A 81 -15.76 -10.57 -24.58
CA ARG A 81 -14.94 -9.53 -25.24
C ARG A 81 -15.35 -8.11 -24.84
N GLN A 82 -15.88 -7.93 -23.64
CA GLN A 82 -16.17 -6.60 -23.09
C GLN A 82 -14.89 -5.87 -22.68
N GLY A 83 -13.83 -6.61 -22.33
CA GLY A 83 -12.56 -6.06 -21.90
C GLY A 83 -11.49 -7.12 -21.74
N GLU A 84 -10.32 -6.69 -21.30
CA GLU A 84 -9.13 -7.53 -21.13
C GLU A 84 -8.66 -7.54 -19.67
N ILE A 85 -8.16 -8.68 -19.20
CA ILE A 85 -7.47 -8.80 -17.92
C ILE A 85 -6.04 -9.25 -18.23
N LEU A 86 -5.08 -8.39 -17.93
CA LEU A 86 -3.65 -8.63 -18.14
C LEU A 86 -2.96 -8.89 -16.81
N PHE A 87 -2.00 -9.79 -16.84
CA PHE A 87 -1.15 -10.11 -15.68
C PHE A 87 0.27 -9.66 -15.92
N ALA A 88 0.88 -9.03 -14.92
CA ALA A 88 2.21 -8.43 -15.01
C ALA A 88 3.03 -8.61 -13.73
N GLY A 89 4.35 -8.50 -13.87
CA GLY A 89 5.31 -8.65 -12.78
C GLY A 89 5.18 -7.60 -11.68
N HIS A 90 5.23 -8.06 -10.43
CA HIS A 90 5.29 -7.25 -9.22
C HIS A 90 6.14 -7.98 -8.16
N PRO A 91 7.04 -7.32 -7.42
CA PRO A 91 7.25 -5.87 -7.31
C PRO A 91 8.18 -5.26 -8.38
N VAL A 92 8.86 -6.08 -9.18
CA VAL A 92 9.75 -5.64 -10.26
C VAL A 92 8.99 -5.72 -11.59
N PRO A 93 8.95 -4.65 -12.39
CA PRO A 93 8.26 -4.67 -13.69
C PRO A 93 8.95 -5.62 -14.66
N ASP A 94 8.18 -6.32 -15.48
CA ASP A 94 8.64 -7.23 -16.53
C ASP A 94 8.12 -6.81 -17.92
N GLN A 95 8.39 -7.61 -18.95
CA GLN A 95 7.93 -7.29 -20.31
C GLN A 95 6.40 -7.24 -20.42
N ARG A 96 5.68 -8.02 -19.60
CA ARG A 96 4.21 -7.96 -19.52
C ARG A 96 3.72 -6.65 -18.93
N SER A 97 4.48 -6.08 -18.00
CA SER A 97 4.23 -4.73 -17.46
C SER A 97 4.39 -3.63 -18.52
N VAL A 98 5.31 -3.83 -19.47
CA VAL A 98 5.48 -2.94 -20.63
C VAL A 98 4.32 -3.07 -21.60
N TRP A 99 4.00 -4.30 -21.98
CA TRP A 99 2.86 -4.61 -22.83
C TRP A 99 1.56 -4.04 -22.26
N ALA A 100 1.30 -4.26 -20.97
CA ALA A 100 0.09 -3.76 -20.30
C ALA A 100 0.00 -2.23 -20.34
N ALA A 101 1.12 -1.54 -20.12
CA ALA A 101 1.15 -0.07 -20.19
C ALA A 101 0.93 0.45 -21.62
N GLU A 102 1.45 -0.24 -22.63
CA GLU A 102 1.19 0.08 -24.04
C GLU A 102 -0.29 -0.12 -24.40
N ARG A 103 -0.89 -1.25 -23.99
CA ARG A 103 -2.32 -1.51 -24.17
C ARG A 103 -3.20 -0.44 -23.50
N VAL A 104 -2.86 0.00 -22.30
CA VAL A 104 -3.57 1.10 -21.61
C VAL A 104 -3.50 2.38 -22.45
N LEU A 105 -2.31 2.77 -22.90
CA LEU A 105 -2.14 4.00 -23.71
C LEU A 105 -2.88 3.90 -25.05
N GLU A 106 -2.89 2.73 -25.69
CA GLU A 106 -3.64 2.47 -26.91
C GLU A 106 -5.15 2.61 -26.69
N GLN A 107 -5.71 1.98 -25.64
CA GLN A 107 -7.13 2.09 -25.33
C GLN A 107 -7.53 3.53 -25.01
N VAL A 108 -6.75 4.24 -24.19
CA VAL A 108 -6.99 5.66 -23.92
C VAL A 108 -6.91 6.50 -25.20
N GLY A 109 -6.01 6.16 -26.14
CA GLY A 109 -5.92 6.82 -27.44
C GLY A 109 -7.17 6.68 -28.31
N THR A 110 -8.01 5.67 -28.07
CA THR A 110 -9.26 5.45 -28.84
C THR A 110 -10.46 6.25 -28.33
N LEU A 111 -10.35 6.89 -27.16
CA LEU A 111 -11.43 7.72 -26.59
C LEU A 111 -11.82 8.86 -27.53
N ALA A 112 -13.06 9.32 -27.43
CA ALA A 112 -13.61 10.46 -28.14
C ALA A 112 -13.82 11.67 -27.23
N ALA A 113 -14.08 12.83 -27.84
CA ALA A 113 -14.35 14.05 -27.10
C ALA A 113 -15.62 13.91 -26.25
N GLY A 114 -15.51 14.21 -24.96
CA GLY A 114 -16.61 14.08 -24.00
C GLY A 114 -16.74 12.69 -23.36
N ASP A 115 -15.95 11.70 -23.77
CA ASP A 115 -15.92 10.39 -23.12
C ASP A 115 -15.44 10.49 -21.66
N ASP A 116 -15.95 9.62 -20.81
CA ASP A 116 -15.51 9.47 -19.43
C ASP A 116 -14.59 8.25 -19.27
N LEU A 117 -13.35 8.51 -18.87
CA LEU A 117 -12.38 7.50 -18.46
C LEU A 117 -12.44 7.31 -16.94
N LEU A 118 -12.76 6.11 -16.48
CA LEU A 118 -12.65 5.72 -15.07
C LEU A 118 -11.32 5.00 -14.83
N VAL A 119 -10.45 5.56 -13.99
CA VAL A 119 -9.17 4.97 -13.61
C VAL A 119 -9.26 4.51 -12.15
N LEU A 120 -9.06 3.23 -11.91
CA LEU A 120 -9.08 2.59 -10.59
C LEU A 120 -7.64 2.17 -10.27
N LEU A 121 -7.01 2.82 -9.29
CA LEU A 121 -5.61 2.57 -8.93
C LEU A 121 -5.50 2.04 -7.50
N SER A 122 -4.62 1.06 -7.33
CA SER A 122 -4.23 0.56 -6.01
C SER A 122 -2.73 0.27 -5.95
N GLY A 123 -2.25 -0.16 -4.78
CA GLY A 123 -0.86 -0.52 -4.55
C GLY A 123 -0.27 -1.46 -5.60
N GLY A 124 1.03 -1.32 -5.86
CA GLY A 124 1.77 -2.12 -6.86
C GLY A 124 1.66 -1.63 -8.32
N SER A 125 0.78 -0.68 -8.60
CA SER A 125 0.58 -0.12 -9.95
C SER A 125 1.85 0.42 -10.61
N SER A 126 2.81 0.94 -9.83
CA SER A 126 4.06 1.47 -10.40
C SER A 126 4.91 0.41 -11.11
N ALA A 127 4.83 -0.86 -10.70
CA ALA A 127 5.48 -1.99 -11.36
C ALA A 127 4.61 -2.49 -12.53
N LEU A 128 3.32 -2.72 -12.28
CA LEU A 128 2.38 -3.28 -13.25
C LEU A 128 2.21 -2.42 -14.52
N LEU A 129 2.29 -1.09 -14.40
CA LEU A 129 2.28 -0.17 -15.54
C LEU A 129 3.66 0.44 -15.76
N CYS A 130 4.48 -0.23 -16.58
CA CYS A 130 5.82 0.23 -16.90
C CYS A 130 5.95 0.61 -18.38
N ALA A 131 5.81 1.90 -18.72
CA ALA A 131 6.14 2.38 -20.07
C ALA A 131 7.46 3.16 -20.06
N PRO A 132 8.65 2.54 -20.26
CA PRO A 132 9.91 3.27 -20.39
C PRO A 132 9.86 4.37 -21.45
N TRP A 133 10.58 5.48 -21.23
CA TRP A 133 10.77 6.53 -22.22
C TRP A 133 12.24 6.91 -22.32
N GLY A 134 12.82 6.80 -23.52
CA GLY A 134 14.26 7.01 -23.74
C GLY A 134 15.19 5.94 -23.15
N LEU A 135 14.62 4.88 -22.56
CA LEU A 135 15.34 3.76 -21.96
C LEU A 135 14.68 2.44 -22.38
N THR A 136 15.45 1.35 -22.35
CA THR A 136 14.90 -0.01 -22.32
C THR A 136 14.34 -0.37 -20.94
N LEU A 137 13.59 -1.47 -20.84
CA LEU A 137 13.12 -1.98 -19.54
C LEU A 137 14.28 -2.27 -18.60
N ASP A 138 15.30 -2.99 -19.08
CA ASP A 138 16.47 -3.37 -18.27
C ASP A 138 17.22 -2.15 -17.73
N GLN A 139 17.38 -1.12 -18.57
CA GLN A 139 17.97 0.16 -18.17
C GLN A 139 17.12 0.84 -17.08
N LYS A 140 15.79 0.88 -17.24
CA LYS A 140 14.89 1.47 -16.23
C LYS A 140 14.92 0.70 -14.91
N GLN A 141 15.03 -0.63 -14.95
CA GLN A 141 15.20 -1.45 -13.76
C GLN A 141 16.56 -1.19 -13.09
N ALA A 142 17.65 -1.11 -13.87
CA ALA A 142 18.99 -0.80 -13.37
C ALA A 142 19.04 0.56 -12.68
N LEU A 143 18.51 1.60 -13.34
CA LEU A 143 18.38 2.94 -12.76
C LEU A 143 17.62 2.93 -11.42
N THR A 144 16.52 2.17 -11.35
CA THR A 144 15.73 2.06 -10.12
C THR A 144 16.54 1.39 -9.00
N ARG A 145 17.30 0.34 -9.31
CA ARG A 145 18.19 -0.31 -8.32
C ARG A 145 19.30 0.63 -7.85
N GLU A 146 19.90 1.39 -8.77
CA GLU A 146 20.94 2.38 -8.45
C GLU A 146 20.42 3.48 -7.51
N LEU A 147 19.23 4.03 -7.78
CA LEU A 147 18.58 5.01 -6.91
C LEU A 147 18.27 4.46 -5.51
N LEU A 148 17.77 3.22 -5.44
CA LEU A 148 17.49 2.57 -4.15
C LEU A 148 18.80 2.33 -3.37
N ALA A 149 19.85 1.84 -4.05
CA ALA A 149 21.14 1.56 -3.44
C ALA A 149 21.87 2.82 -2.98
N SER A 150 21.62 3.98 -3.59
CA SER A 150 22.21 5.26 -3.19
C SER A 150 21.52 5.88 -1.96
N GLY A 151 20.41 5.30 -1.49
CA GLY A 151 19.59 5.87 -0.42
C GLY A 151 18.74 7.06 -0.87
N ALA A 152 18.38 7.14 -2.17
CA ALA A 152 17.45 8.16 -2.64
C ALA A 152 16.09 8.03 -1.93
N SER A 153 15.56 9.17 -1.50
CA SER A 153 14.21 9.22 -0.93
C SER A 153 13.15 8.81 -1.96
N ILE A 154 11.96 8.41 -1.49
CA ILE A 154 10.85 8.05 -2.37
C ILE A 154 10.46 9.20 -3.31
N HIS A 155 10.56 10.45 -2.85
CA HIS A 155 10.31 11.63 -3.66
C HIS A 155 11.34 11.76 -4.79
N GLU A 156 12.64 11.68 -4.47
CA GLU A 156 13.72 11.75 -5.48
C GLU A 156 13.64 10.61 -6.50
N LEU A 157 13.39 9.39 -6.03
CA LEU A 157 13.21 8.21 -6.88
C LEU A 157 12.01 8.41 -7.82
N ASN A 158 10.88 8.94 -7.33
CA ASN A 158 9.72 9.22 -8.16
C ASN A 158 9.94 10.39 -9.12
N THR A 159 10.68 11.43 -8.73
CA THR A 159 11.12 12.52 -9.64
C THR A 159 11.78 11.89 -10.86
N VAL A 160 12.80 11.05 -10.69
CA VAL A 160 13.48 10.41 -11.84
C VAL A 160 12.53 9.48 -12.60
N ARG A 161 11.78 8.62 -11.91
CA ARG A 161 10.91 7.61 -12.55
C ARG A 161 9.80 8.21 -13.40
N LYS A 162 9.23 9.35 -13.02
CA LYS A 162 8.21 10.05 -13.80
C LYS A 162 8.79 10.56 -15.13
N HIS A 163 10.00 11.13 -15.09
CA HIS A 163 10.66 11.72 -16.25
C HIS A 163 11.21 10.69 -17.25
N VAL A 164 11.39 9.42 -16.86
CA VAL A 164 11.76 8.31 -17.76
C VAL A 164 10.59 7.37 -18.08
N SER A 165 9.35 7.89 -18.06
CA SER A 165 8.14 7.09 -18.20
C SER A 165 7.06 7.75 -19.04
N ARG A 166 6.49 7.04 -20.03
CA ARG A 166 5.44 7.57 -20.91
C ARG A 166 4.05 7.67 -20.24
N ILE A 167 3.87 7.04 -19.08
CA ILE A 167 2.54 6.91 -18.41
C ILE A 167 2.47 7.52 -17.01
N LYS A 168 3.61 7.78 -16.36
CA LYS A 168 3.67 8.29 -14.97
C LYS A 168 3.71 9.82 -14.96
N GLY A 169 3.54 10.43 -13.79
CA GLY A 169 3.62 11.90 -13.64
C GLY A 169 2.57 12.63 -14.46
N GLY A 170 1.32 12.20 -14.38
CA GLY A 170 0.16 12.81 -15.03
C GLY A 170 -0.01 12.47 -16.51
N ARG A 171 0.94 11.75 -17.12
CA ARG A 171 0.91 11.45 -18.56
C ARG A 171 -0.25 10.55 -19.01
N LEU A 172 -0.81 9.70 -18.14
CA LEU A 172 -2.03 8.96 -18.47
C LEU A 172 -3.23 9.91 -18.59
N ALA A 173 -3.37 10.85 -17.64
CA ALA A 173 -4.42 11.86 -17.74
C ALA A 173 -4.19 12.83 -18.90
N GLN A 174 -2.93 13.19 -19.20
CA GLN A 174 -2.57 13.96 -20.39
C GLN A 174 -3.00 13.26 -21.69
N ALA A 175 -2.78 11.93 -21.79
CA ALA A 175 -3.19 11.15 -22.95
C ALA A 175 -4.72 11.15 -23.13
N ALA A 176 -5.49 11.04 -22.05
CA ALA A 176 -6.95 11.16 -22.08
C ALA A 176 -7.41 12.58 -22.44
N HIS A 177 -6.75 13.60 -21.87
CA HIS A 177 -7.05 15.00 -22.16
C HIS A 177 -6.79 15.36 -23.63
N ALA A 178 -5.76 14.79 -24.26
CA ALA A 178 -5.50 14.95 -25.70
C ALA A 178 -6.64 14.39 -26.59
N ARG A 179 -7.50 13.53 -26.04
CA ARG A 179 -8.74 13.05 -26.67
C ARG A 179 -9.98 13.87 -26.28
N GLN A 180 -9.79 14.93 -25.48
CA GLN A 180 -10.86 15.72 -24.86
C GLN A 180 -11.80 14.86 -23.99
N ALA A 181 -11.27 13.77 -23.43
CA ALA A 181 -11.97 12.92 -22.48
C ALA A 181 -11.82 13.48 -21.05
N ARG A 182 -12.81 13.22 -20.21
CA ARG A 182 -12.76 13.50 -18.77
C ARG A 182 -12.22 12.29 -18.04
N VAL A 183 -11.48 12.52 -16.96
CA VAL A 183 -10.85 11.46 -16.16
C VAL A 183 -11.43 11.48 -14.76
N THR A 184 -12.03 10.37 -14.32
CA THR A 184 -12.32 10.11 -12.91
C THR A 184 -11.33 9.09 -12.40
N ALA A 185 -10.49 9.44 -11.43
CA ALA A 185 -9.50 8.56 -10.83
C ALA A 185 -9.86 8.27 -9.37
N LEU A 186 -10.09 7.01 -9.04
CA LEU A 186 -10.36 6.52 -7.69
C LEU A 186 -9.16 5.70 -7.20
N LEU A 187 -8.56 6.11 -6.09
CA LEU A 187 -7.29 5.57 -5.60
C LEU A 187 -7.46 4.89 -4.24
N LEU A 188 -6.86 3.70 -4.11
CA LEU A 188 -6.54 3.08 -2.83
C LEU A 188 -5.06 3.32 -2.54
N SER A 189 -4.80 4.04 -1.45
CA SER A 189 -3.46 4.46 -1.06
C SER A 189 -2.77 3.41 -0.20
N ASP A 190 -1.63 2.92 -0.69
CA ASP A 190 -0.60 2.24 0.09
C ASP A 190 0.60 3.17 0.39
N VAL A 191 0.40 4.48 0.29
CA VAL A 191 1.44 5.49 0.49
C VAL A 191 1.14 6.28 1.75
N VAL A 192 2.11 6.39 2.64
CA VAL A 192 1.98 7.23 3.82
C VAL A 192 1.74 8.69 3.43
N GLY A 193 0.68 9.29 3.98
CA GLY A 193 0.26 10.66 3.68
C GLY A 193 -0.63 10.81 2.44
N ASP A 194 -0.97 9.71 1.77
CA ASP A 194 -2.00 9.64 0.72
C ASP A 194 -1.82 10.59 -0.48
N ASP A 195 -0.59 11.06 -0.75
CA ASP A 195 -0.30 11.97 -1.85
C ASP A 195 -0.57 11.29 -3.22
N PRO A 196 -1.58 11.74 -4.00
CA PRO A 196 -1.90 11.13 -5.30
C PRO A 196 -0.78 11.21 -6.33
N SER A 197 0.18 12.14 -6.17
CA SER A 197 1.35 12.27 -7.03
C SER A 197 2.39 11.16 -6.79
N VAL A 198 2.31 10.50 -5.63
CA VAL A 198 3.19 9.42 -5.20
C VAL A 198 2.53 8.05 -5.45
N ILE A 199 1.21 7.93 -5.19
CA ILE A 199 0.44 6.70 -5.44
C ILE A 199 0.58 6.30 -6.91
N ALA A 200 1.05 5.08 -7.18
CA ALA A 200 1.34 4.57 -8.53
C ALA A 200 2.34 5.43 -9.34
N SER A 201 3.13 6.29 -8.68
CA SER A 201 3.92 7.36 -9.30
C SER A 201 3.08 8.37 -10.08
N GLY A 202 1.84 8.58 -9.64
CA GLY A 202 0.91 9.62 -10.07
C GLY A 202 0.60 9.63 -11.56
N PRO A 203 0.13 8.54 -12.20
CA PRO A 203 -0.16 8.55 -13.64
C PRO A 203 -1.27 9.54 -14.03
N THR A 204 -2.16 9.87 -13.10
CA THR A 204 -3.26 10.84 -13.28
C THR A 204 -3.06 12.15 -12.53
N ALA A 205 -1.98 12.29 -11.75
CA ALA A 205 -1.74 13.46 -10.91
C ALA A 205 -0.73 14.42 -11.57
N PRO A 206 -0.85 15.74 -11.37
CA PRO A 206 0.17 16.68 -11.80
C PRO A 206 1.51 16.37 -11.14
N ASP A 207 2.59 16.64 -11.85
CA ASP A 207 3.95 16.49 -11.34
C ASP A 207 4.64 17.85 -11.31
N PRO A 208 4.90 18.44 -10.13
CA PRO A 208 5.57 19.74 -10.04
C PRO A 208 7.06 19.68 -10.39
N THR A 209 7.65 18.47 -10.42
CA THR A 209 9.08 18.28 -10.66
C THR A 209 9.42 18.36 -12.14
N THR A 210 10.70 18.58 -12.45
CA THR A 210 11.18 18.82 -13.81
C THR A 210 12.29 17.86 -14.22
N PHE A 211 12.60 17.81 -15.52
CA PHE A 211 13.80 17.15 -16.04
C PHE A 211 15.08 17.63 -15.35
N ALA A 212 15.16 18.92 -15.01
CA ALA A 212 16.29 19.48 -14.28
C ALA A 212 16.38 18.93 -12.85
N ASP A 213 15.26 18.75 -12.17
CA ASP A 213 15.22 18.12 -10.84
C ASP A 213 15.66 16.65 -10.92
N ALA A 214 15.20 15.91 -11.93
CA ALA A 214 15.62 14.53 -12.15
C ALA A 214 17.14 14.43 -12.40
N LEU A 215 17.73 15.33 -13.19
CA LEU A 215 19.20 15.40 -13.36
C LEU A 215 19.93 15.73 -12.06
N ASN A 216 19.38 16.65 -11.26
CA ASN A 216 19.94 17.01 -9.96
C ASN A 216 19.93 15.82 -8.98
N VAL A 217 18.88 15.00 -9.02
CA VAL A 217 18.83 13.73 -8.24
C VAL A 217 19.96 12.80 -8.66
N LEU A 218 20.14 12.53 -9.96
CA LEU A 218 21.23 11.66 -10.44
C LEU A 218 22.60 12.20 -10.01
N LYS A 219 22.80 13.52 -10.10
CA LYS A 219 24.05 14.18 -9.69
C LYS A 219 24.29 14.06 -8.18
N ARG A 220 23.28 14.32 -7.35
CA ARG A 220 23.36 14.27 -5.88
C ARG A 220 23.76 12.88 -5.38
N HIS A 221 23.20 11.85 -6.01
CA HIS A 221 23.43 10.45 -5.67
C HIS A 221 24.62 9.82 -6.41
N GLY A 222 25.34 10.59 -7.24
CA GLY A 222 26.51 10.12 -7.97
C GLY A 222 26.21 9.05 -9.04
N ILE A 223 24.96 8.94 -9.48
CA ILE A 223 24.48 7.87 -10.36
C ILE A 223 24.99 8.07 -11.79
N GLN A 224 25.76 7.10 -12.29
CA GLN A 224 26.33 7.11 -13.63
C GLN A 224 25.50 6.21 -14.57
N HIS A 225 24.35 6.72 -15.02
CA HIS A 225 23.45 5.99 -15.91
C HIS A 225 23.31 6.71 -17.28
N PRO A 226 24.13 6.39 -18.29
CA PRO A 226 24.25 7.18 -19.53
C PRO A 226 22.94 7.38 -20.30
N ALA A 227 22.13 6.33 -20.46
CA ALA A 227 20.87 6.42 -21.22
C ALA A 227 19.85 7.36 -20.54
N ALA A 228 19.64 7.18 -19.23
CA ALA A 228 18.82 8.07 -18.40
C ALA A 228 19.32 9.52 -18.48
N ARG A 229 20.62 9.73 -18.27
CA ARG A 229 21.20 11.07 -18.31
C ARG A 229 21.01 11.74 -19.67
N ALA A 230 21.29 11.04 -20.76
CA ALA A 230 21.08 11.57 -22.11
C ALA A 230 19.61 11.91 -22.37
N HIS A 231 18.67 11.06 -21.94
CA HIS A 231 17.24 11.33 -22.07
C HIS A 231 16.80 12.57 -21.26
N LEU A 232 17.23 12.66 -20.00
CA LEU A 232 16.87 13.77 -19.13
C LEU A 232 17.53 15.09 -19.58
N GLU A 233 18.75 15.06 -20.10
CA GLU A 233 19.42 16.23 -20.68
C GLU A 233 18.69 16.75 -21.93
N ARG A 234 18.13 15.86 -22.77
CA ARG A 234 17.27 16.27 -23.89
C ARG A 234 16.01 16.97 -23.39
N GLY A 235 15.36 16.42 -22.36
CA GLY A 235 14.21 17.05 -21.72
C GLY A 235 14.54 18.42 -21.12
N ALA A 236 15.67 18.55 -20.43
CA ALA A 236 16.13 19.82 -19.87
C ALA A 236 16.46 20.89 -20.93
N ARG A 237 16.76 20.48 -22.18
CA ARG A 237 16.92 21.38 -23.34
C ARG A 237 15.60 21.73 -24.04
N GLY A 238 14.47 21.20 -23.57
CA GLY A 238 13.15 21.44 -24.17
C GLY A 238 12.90 20.61 -25.44
N GLU A 239 13.67 19.55 -25.70
CA GLU A 239 13.44 18.66 -26.85
C GLU A 239 12.33 17.63 -26.59
N LEU A 240 11.87 17.50 -25.35
CA LEU A 240 10.84 16.57 -24.91
C LEU A 240 9.84 17.32 -24.04
N ASP A 241 8.56 16.97 -24.16
CA ASP A 241 7.53 17.55 -23.32
C ASP A 241 7.74 17.18 -21.84
N GLU A 242 7.62 18.19 -20.99
CA GLU A 242 7.66 18.03 -19.55
C GLU A 242 6.46 17.20 -19.05
N THR A 243 6.60 16.59 -17.88
CA THR A 243 5.44 16.08 -17.14
C THR A 243 4.41 17.20 -16.91
N PRO A 244 3.10 16.94 -17.09
CA PRO A 244 2.06 17.94 -16.89
C PRO A 244 2.10 18.51 -15.47
N LYS A 245 2.26 19.83 -15.39
CA LYS A 245 2.23 20.61 -14.15
C LYS A 245 0.79 20.85 -13.67
N GLU A 246 -0.15 20.82 -14.60
CA GLU A 246 -1.59 20.89 -14.38
C GLU A 246 -2.28 19.82 -15.23
N VAL A 247 -3.43 19.33 -14.76
CA VAL A 247 -4.25 18.35 -15.48
C VAL A 247 -5.70 18.84 -15.49
N HIS A 248 -6.25 19.09 -16.67
CA HIS A 248 -7.63 19.54 -16.83
C HIS A 248 -8.60 18.36 -17.04
N GLY A 249 -9.86 18.55 -16.66
CA GLY A 249 -10.88 17.50 -16.82
C GLY A 249 -10.68 16.28 -15.91
N LEU A 250 -9.93 16.46 -14.81
CA LEU A 250 -9.62 15.42 -13.83
C LEU A 250 -10.47 15.59 -12.56
N HIS A 251 -11.19 14.54 -12.19
CA HIS A 251 -11.71 14.33 -10.84
C HIS A 251 -10.91 13.20 -10.19
N GLN A 252 -10.09 13.53 -9.19
CA GLN A 252 -9.21 12.56 -8.52
C GLN A 252 -9.55 12.48 -7.03
N GLN A 253 -9.71 11.26 -6.52
CA GLN A 253 -10.03 11.04 -5.11
C GLN A 253 -9.34 9.80 -4.56
N VAL A 254 -8.68 9.94 -3.41
CA VAL A 254 -8.29 8.81 -2.57
C VAL A 254 -9.52 8.33 -1.82
N ILE A 255 -9.99 7.13 -2.16
CA ILE A 255 -11.21 6.53 -1.61
C ILE A 255 -10.91 5.47 -0.55
N GLY A 256 -9.66 5.01 -0.45
CA GLY A 256 -9.18 4.09 0.57
C GLY A 256 -7.81 4.51 1.05
N SER A 257 -7.61 4.54 2.37
CA SER A 257 -6.33 4.88 2.99
C SER A 257 -6.17 4.18 4.34
N ASN A 258 -4.96 4.23 4.90
CA ASN A 258 -4.71 3.72 6.25
C ASN A 258 -5.59 4.44 7.28
N ARG A 259 -5.85 5.74 7.11
CA ARG A 259 -6.75 6.48 7.99
C ARG A 259 -8.15 5.85 8.08
N LEU A 260 -8.75 5.52 6.94
CA LEU A 260 -10.06 4.88 6.90
C LEU A 260 -10.05 3.50 7.57
N LEU A 261 -8.95 2.76 7.45
CA LEU A 261 -8.78 1.48 8.14
C LEU A 261 -8.74 1.67 9.66
N LEU A 262 -8.03 2.69 10.16
CA LEU A 262 -7.99 3.01 11.59
C LEU A 262 -9.34 3.50 12.11
N ASP A 263 -10.05 4.35 11.36
CA ASP A 263 -11.37 4.85 11.73
C ASP A 263 -12.38 3.68 11.81
N ALA A 264 -12.34 2.73 10.88
CA ALA A 264 -13.18 1.53 10.91
C ALA A 264 -12.86 0.60 12.10
N ALA A 265 -11.57 0.42 12.41
CA ALA A 265 -11.13 -0.33 13.60
C ALA A 265 -11.61 0.34 14.90
N ALA A 266 -11.49 1.67 14.98
CA ALA A 266 -11.96 2.46 16.11
C ALA A 266 -13.48 2.30 16.30
N GLN A 267 -14.25 2.45 15.22
CA GLN A 267 -15.69 2.28 15.25
C GLN A 267 -16.08 0.88 15.75
N HIS A 268 -15.44 -0.18 15.25
CA HIS A 268 -15.73 -1.54 15.72
C HIS A 268 -15.45 -1.70 17.22
N LEU A 269 -14.30 -1.25 17.71
CA LEU A 269 -13.95 -1.29 19.13
C LEU A 269 -14.97 -0.53 20.00
N GLU A 270 -15.42 0.64 19.54
CA GLU A 270 -16.42 1.46 20.23
C GLU A 270 -17.78 0.75 20.29
N THR A 271 -18.20 0.05 19.23
CA THR A 271 -19.41 -0.79 19.28
C THR A 271 -19.29 -1.96 20.26
N CYS A 272 -18.08 -2.41 20.54
CA CYS A 272 -17.77 -3.41 21.56
C CYS A 272 -17.57 -2.80 22.96
N GLY A 273 -17.80 -1.49 23.13
CA GLY A 273 -17.67 -0.79 24.42
C GLY A 273 -16.23 -0.48 24.83
N ILE A 274 -15.26 -0.61 23.93
CA ILE A 274 -13.87 -0.25 24.16
C ILE A 274 -13.60 1.11 23.51
N ARG A 275 -13.23 2.10 24.33
CA ARG A 275 -12.79 3.40 23.82
C ARG A 275 -11.54 3.23 22.94
N ALA A 276 -11.58 3.78 21.73
CA ALA A 276 -10.42 3.81 20.84
C ALA A 276 -9.80 5.21 20.78
N VAL A 277 -8.47 5.27 20.63
CA VAL A 277 -7.73 6.52 20.37
C VAL A 277 -6.76 6.27 19.23
N ILE A 278 -6.96 6.98 18.11
CA ILE A 278 -6.06 6.94 16.96
C ILE A 278 -4.88 7.87 17.23
N LEU A 279 -3.69 7.31 17.32
CA LEU A 279 -2.43 8.02 17.48
C LEU A 279 -1.96 8.67 16.17
N GLY A 280 -2.28 8.04 15.04
CA GLY A 280 -1.90 8.48 13.70
C GLY A 280 -1.72 7.33 12.71
N ASP A 281 -1.71 7.68 11.43
CA ASP A 281 -1.62 6.80 10.25
C ASP A 281 -0.30 6.97 9.48
N THR A 282 0.61 7.78 10.01
CA THR A 282 1.87 8.17 9.34
C THR A 282 3.12 7.62 10.02
N PHE A 283 2.99 6.61 10.90
CA PHE A 283 4.15 6.01 11.55
C PHE A 283 5.02 5.28 10.52
N THR A 284 6.25 5.75 10.38
CA THR A 284 7.30 5.21 9.50
C THR A 284 8.61 5.07 10.28
N GLY A 285 9.60 4.41 9.69
CA GLY A 285 10.92 4.19 10.29
C GLY A 285 11.08 2.79 10.87
N GLU A 286 12.14 2.60 11.66
CA GLU A 286 12.54 1.29 12.16
C GLU A 286 11.51 0.72 13.13
N THR A 287 11.06 -0.49 12.84
CA THR A 287 10.02 -1.20 13.58
C THR A 287 10.31 -1.28 15.09
N ARG A 288 11.57 -1.52 15.46
CA ARG A 288 11.99 -1.63 16.86
C ARG A 288 11.82 -0.31 17.61
N GLU A 289 12.13 0.81 16.96
CA GLU A 289 11.99 2.15 17.55
C GLU A 289 10.52 2.52 17.75
N LEU A 290 9.67 2.17 16.78
CA LEU A 290 8.23 2.32 16.92
C LEU A 290 7.71 1.53 18.12
N ALA A 291 8.15 0.29 18.33
CA ALA A 291 7.74 -0.52 19.47
C ALA A 291 8.17 0.10 20.81
N THR A 292 9.39 0.62 20.92
CA THR A 292 9.88 1.33 22.13
C THR A 292 9.01 2.56 22.46
N MET A 293 8.67 3.36 21.46
CA MET A 293 7.77 4.51 21.64
C MET A 293 6.37 4.06 22.09
N HIS A 294 5.81 3.01 21.47
CA HIS A 294 4.50 2.50 21.86
C HIS A 294 4.51 1.93 23.29
N ALA A 295 5.58 1.24 23.70
CA ALA A 295 5.74 0.77 25.07
C ALA A 295 5.81 1.92 26.08
N ALA A 296 6.44 3.04 25.73
CA ALA A 296 6.45 4.25 26.57
C ALA A 296 5.03 4.82 26.75
N LEU A 297 4.22 4.86 25.68
CA LEU A 297 2.81 5.25 25.77
C LEU A 297 2.00 4.30 26.66
N VAL A 298 2.19 2.99 26.52
CA VAL A 298 1.55 1.98 27.37
C VAL A 298 1.87 2.22 28.85
N ARG A 299 3.16 2.42 29.18
CA ARG A 299 3.60 2.72 30.55
C ARG A 299 2.99 4.02 31.08
N SER A 300 2.92 5.06 30.26
CA SER A 300 2.30 6.34 30.62
C SER A 300 0.81 6.22 30.90
N VAL A 301 0.06 5.50 30.07
CA VAL A 301 -1.37 5.25 30.27
C VAL A 301 -1.62 4.44 31.54
N ARG A 302 -0.84 3.37 31.78
CA ARG A 302 -0.97 2.55 32.99
C ARG A 302 -0.62 3.30 34.27
N GLY A 303 0.48 4.06 34.26
CA GLY A 303 0.98 4.74 35.45
C GLY A 303 0.26 6.05 35.78
N PHE A 304 -0.15 6.80 34.75
CA PHE A 304 -0.63 8.19 34.91
C PHE A 304 -1.96 8.46 34.21
N GLY A 305 -2.52 7.51 33.45
CA GLY A 305 -3.75 7.74 32.69
C GLY A 305 -3.62 8.84 31.63
N THR A 306 -2.41 9.05 31.12
CA THR A 306 -2.07 10.12 30.15
C THR A 306 -1.48 9.48 28.88
N PRO A 307 -1.89 9.90 27.66
CA PRO A 307 -2.83 10.99 27.35
C PRO A 307 -4.31 10.63 27.55
N VAL A 308 -4.60 9.36 27.86
CA VAL A 308 -5.95 8.84 28.02
C VAL A 308 -5.97 7.80 29.13
N ARG A 309 -7.07 7.72 29.90
CA ARG A 309 -7.24 6.71 30.95
C ARG A 309 -7.69 5.39 30.36
N ALA A 310 -7.17 4.30 30.91
CA ALA A 310 -7.68 2.96 30.66
C ALA A 310 -9.09 2.75 31.26
N PRO A 311 -9.91 1.82 30.74
CA PRO A 311 -9.64 0.93 29.59
C PRO A 311 -9.66 1.67 28.25
N VAL A 312 -8.67 1.41 27.40
CA VAL A 312 -8.53 2.07 26.09
C VAL A 312 -7.76 1.20 25.09
N ALA A 313 -8.14 1.27 23.82
CA ALA A 313 -7.37 0.76 22.70
C ALA A 313 -6.63 1.93 22.00
N LEU A 314 -5.30 1.88 21.96
CA LEU A 314 -4.52 2.79 21.14
C LEU A 314 -4.35 2.19 19.74
N LEU A 315 -4.67 2.98 18.72
CA LEU A 315 -4.59 2.59 17.32
C LEU A 315 -3.49 3.39 16.63
N SER A 316 -2.66 2.71 15.85
CA SER A 316 -1.70 3.37 14.97
C SER A 316 -1.56 2.61 13.66
N GLY A 317 -1.19 3.33 12.60
CA GLY A 317 -0.90 2.73 11.31
C GLY A 317 0.21 3.47 10.58
N GLY A 318 0.36 3.19 9.30
CA GLY A 318 1.52 3.56 8.49
C GLY A 318 2.35 2.34 8.10
N GLU A 319 3.56 2.55 7.61
CA GLU A 319 4.41 1.48 7.08
C GLU A 319 5.80 1.53 7.71
N ALA A 320 6.08 0.55 8.58
CA ALA A 320 7.37 0.43 9.23
C ALA A 320 8.38 -0.31 8.34
N THR A 321 9.67 -0.11 8.59
CA THR A 321 10.75 -0.85 7.94
C THR A 321 11.47 -1.74 8.94
N VAL A 322 12.17 -2.75 8.42
CA VAL A 322 13.03 -3.64 9.19
C VAL A 322 14.42 -3.61 8.57
N THR A 323 15.41 -3.24 9.37
CA THR A 323 16.81 -3.45 8.99
C THR A 323 17.17 -4.92 9.20
N LEU A 324 17.39 -5.65 8.09
CA LEU A 324 17.80 -7.04 8.13
C LEU A 324 19.24 -7.16 8.65
N ARG A 325 19.43 -7.94 9.71
CA ARG A 325 20.70 -8.24 10.38
C ARG A 325 20.99 -9.74 10.45
N GLY A 326 19.94 -10.56 10.44
CA GLY A 326 20.01 -12.02 10.43
C GLY A 326 19.30 -12.64 9.23
N ASN A 327 19.17 -13.96 9.28
CA ASN A 327 18.55 -14.77 8.22
C ASN A 327 17.23 -15.43 8.69
N GLY A 328 16.63 -14.88 9.75
CA GLY A 328 15.37 -15.37 10.30
C GLY A 328 14.16 -15.14 9.39
N VAL A 329 13.02 -15.66 9.81
CA VAL A 329 11.74 -15.48 9.14
C VAL A 329 10.88 -14.51 9.92
N GLY A 330 10.30 -13.52 9.23
CA GLY A 330 9.42 -12.55 9.85
C GLY A 330 9.10 -11.38 8.93
N GLY A 331 8.50 -10.36 9.52
CA GLY A 331 8.19 -9.10 8.88
C GLY A 331 8.05 -7.98 9.92
N ARG A 332 7.73 -6.79 9.44
CA ARG A 332 7.64 -5.58 10.27
C ARG A 332 6.57 -5.70 11.37
N ASN A 333 5.47 -6.40 11.14
CA ASN A 333 4.41 -6.54 12.13
C ASN A 333 4.76 -7.58 13.21
N HIS A 334 5.34 -8.72 12.82
CA HIS A 334 5.91 -9.68 13.79
C HIS A 334 7.04 -9.03 14.59
N GLU A 335 7.94 -8.31 13.93
CA GLU A 335 9.07 -7.66 14.60
C GLU A 335 8.60 -6.55 15.54
N PHE A 336 7.53 -5.81 15.19
CA PHE A 336 6.89 -4.84 16.09
C PHE A 336 6.35 -5.53 17.35
N ALA A 337 5.59 -6.61 17.18
CA ALA A 337 5.04 -7.37 18.29
C ALA A 337 6.15 -7.96 19.17
N LEU A 338 7.22 -8.51 18.60
CA LEU A 338 8.33 -9.06 19.36
C LEU A 338 9.12 -7.98 20.11
N ALA A 339 9.37 -6.84 19.48
CA ALA A 339 10.03 -5.71 20.11
C ALA A 339 9.17 -5.15 21.26
N LEU A 340 7.85 -5.05 21.07
CA LEU A 340 6.92 -4.61 22.11
C LEU A 340 6.87 -5.58 23.29
N LEU A 341 6.90 -6.89 23.01
CA LEU A 341 7.02 -7.93 24.04
C LEU A 341 8.29 -7.75 24.89
N LEU A 342 9.42 -7.48 24.25
CA LEU A 342 10.71 -7.26 24.91
C LEU A 342 10.74 -5.97 25.75
N GLU A 343 10.05 -4.92 25.31
CA GLU A 343 9.94 -3.64 26.01
C GLU A 343 9.03 -3.70 27.24
N LEU A 344 8.01 -4.57 27.22
CA LEU A 344 7.03 -4.70 28.29
C LEU A 344 7.33 -5.85 29.26
N GLY A 345 8.06 -6.87 28.81
CA GLY A 345 8.45 -8.01 29.63
C GLY A 345 7.26 -8.73 30.26
N GLU A 346 7.31 -8.94 31.57
CA GLU A 346 6.24 -9.56 32.37
C GLU A 346 4.97 -8.71 32.44
N HIS A 347 5.06 -7.40 32.17
CA HIS A 347 3.92 -6.50 32.11
C HIS A 347 3.28 -6.51 30.72
N GLY A 348 3.00 -7.70 30.17
CA GLY A 348 2.40 -7.88 28.85
C GLY A 348 1.03 -7.19 28.70
N LEU A 349 0.54 -7.12 27.46
CA LEU A 349 -0.79 -6.60 27.14
C LEU A 349 -1.41 -7.39 25.98
N TRP A 350 -2.69 -7.15 25.75
CA TRP A 350 -3.35 -7.55 24.52
C TRP A 350 -2.97 -6.58 23.41
N ALA A 351 -2.34 -7.06 22.34
CA ALA A 351 -2.05 -6.23 21.17
C ALA A 351 -2.13 -7.04 19.87
N LEU A 352 -2.31 -6.33 18.76
CA LEU A 352 -2.24 -6.86 17.41
C LEU A 352 -1.42 -5.90 16.55
N SER A 353 -0.54 -6.43 15.71
CA SER A 353 0.07 -5.69 14.60
C SER A 353 -0.11 -6.53 13.35
N ALA A 354 -0.67 -5.96 12.30
CA ALA A 354 -0.91 -6.68 11.06
C ALA A 354 -0.91 -5.78 9.82
N GLY A 355 -0.33 -6.29 8.74
CA GLY A 355 -0.46 -5.72 7.41
C GLY A 355 -1.87 -5.93 6.87
N SER A 356 -2.47 -4.89 6.30
CA SER A 356 -3.81 -4.98 5.73
C SER A 356 -3.88 -5.81 4.45
N ASP A 357 -2.75 -6.11 3.80
CA ASP A 357 -2.66 -7.01 2.64
C ASP A 357 -2.58 -8.49 3.00
N GLY A 358 -2.53 -8.80 4.30
CA GLY A 358 -2.47 -10.16 4.81
C GLY A 358 -1.07 -10.78 4.73
N VAL A 359 -0.04 -9.98 4.44
CA VAL A 359 1.34 -10.42 4.29
C VAL A 359 2.26 -9.58 5.19
N ASP A 360 3.21 -10.25 5.85
CA ASP A 360 4.20 -9.61 6.71
C ASP A 360 5.60 -10.19 6.44
N GLY A 361 6.30 -9.53 5.52
CA GLY A 361 7.64 -9.93 5.11
C GLY A 361 7.65 -11.29 4.41
N SER A 362 8.53 -12.18 4.85
CA SER A 362 8.66 -13.53 4.29
C SER A 362 7.74 -14.56 4.94
N ALA A 363 7.01 -14.18 6.00
CA ALA A 363 6.07 -15.06 6.67
C ALA A 363 4.75 -15.12 5.89
N ALA A 364 4.17 -16.32 5.77
CA ALA A 364 2.82 -16.52 5.24
C ALA A 364 1.75 -16.11 6.29
N ALA A 365 1.82 -14.87 6.76
CA ALA A 365 1.05 -14.34 7.86
C ALA A 365 0.88 -12.83 7.71
N ALA A 366 -0.20 -12.29 8.25
CA ALA A 366 -0.47 -10.85 8.25
C ALA A 366 0.33 -10.11 9.35
N GLY A 367 0.72 -10.83 10.40
CA GLY A 367 1.41 -10.27 11.56
C GLY A 367 1.19 -11.14 12.80
N ALA A 368 1.15 -10.54 13.98
CA ALA A 368 1.09 -11.28 15.25
C ALA A 368 0.22 -10.61 16.31
N LEU A 369 -0.32 -11.46 17.19
CA LEU A 369 -0.99 -11.07 18.42
C LEU A 369 -0.02 -11.16 19.61
N LEU A 370 -0.15 -10.22 20.53
CA LEU A 370 0.40 -10.33 21.88
C LEU A 370 -0.73 -10.56 22.87
N THR A 371 -0.41 -11.34 23.89
CA THR A 371 -1.26 -11.56 25.05
C THR A 371 -0.48 -11.18 26.32
N PRO A 372 -1.15 -10.91 27.45
CA PRO A 372 -0.50 -10.59 28.70
C PRO A 372 0.53 -11.65 29.17
N ASN A 373 0.34 -12.93 28.83
CA ASN A 373 1.23 -14.01 29.24
C ASN A 373 2.23 -14.47 28.15
N SER A 374 2.31 -13.80 27.00
CA SER A 374 3.22 -14.19 25.90
C SER A 374 4.68 -14.30 26.36
N TRP A 375 5.11 -13.42 27.29
CA TRP A 375 6.47 -13.48 27.88
C TRP A 375 6.72 -14.79 28.63
N HIS A 376 5.81 -15.18 29.52
CA HIS A 376 5.91 -16.41 30.29
C HIS A 376 5.82 -17.65 29.39
N ARG A 377 4.91 -17.66 28.41
CA ARG A 377 4.79 -18.77 27.44
C ARG A 377 6.07 -18.96 26.62
N ALA A 378 6.70 -17.87 26.16
CA ALA A 378 7.97 -17.96 25.45
C ALA A 378 9.06 -18.61 26.32
N ARG A 379 9.17 -18.20 27.59
CA ARG A 379 10.15 -18.76 28.54
C ARG A 379 9.89 -20.24 28.85
N GLN A 380 8.63 -20.62 29.03
CA GLN A 380 8.24 -22.03 29.27
C GLN A 380 8.60 -22.94 28.09
N LEU A 381 8.52 -22.43 26.86
CA LEU A 381 8.93 -23.14 25.65
C LEU A 381 10.44 -23.09 25.39
N GLY A 382 11.22 -22.46 26.27
CA GLY A 382 12.68 -22.30 26.07
C GLY A 382 13.05 -21.35 24.93
N LEU A 383 12.10 -20.53 24.46
CA LEU A 383 12.35 -19.53 23.42
C LEU A 383 13.08 -18.32 24.02
N ASP A 384 14.02 -17.75 23.26
CA ASP A 384 14.67 -16.49 23.61
C ASP A 384 14.18 -15.35 22.69
N PRO A 385 13.22 -14.53 23.14
CA PRO A 385 12.73 -13.37 22.41
C PRO A 385 13.83 -12.41 21.94
N ARG A 386 14.92 -12.25 22.71
CA ARG A 386 16.00 -11.32 22.36
C ARG A 386 16.84 -11.87 21.21
N ALA A 387 17.16 -13.16 21.25
CA ALA A 387 17.87 -13.84 20.17
C ALA A 387 17.05 -13.84 18.87
N ALA A 388 15.74 -14.14 18.97
CA ALA A 388 14.83 -14.09 17.82
C ALA A 388 14.80 -12.69 17.20
N LEU A 389 14.68 -11.62 18.00
CA LEU A 389 14.70 -10.25 17.48
C LEU A 389 16.05 -9.93 16.80
N ASN A 390 17.17 -10.30 17.40
CA ASN A 390 18.49 -10.04 16.84
C ASN A 390 18.74 -10.76 15.51
N ASN A 391 18.12 -11.93 15.30
CA ASN A 391 18.21 -12.70 14.07
C ASN A 391 17.11 -12.37 13.04
N ASN A 392 16.24 -11.39 13.30
CA ASN A 392 15.04 -11.11 12.50
C ASN A 392 14.12 -12.35 12.33
N ASP A 393 14.01 -13.17 13.39
CA ASP A 393 13.27 -14.44 13.39
C ASP A 393 11.98 -14.36 14.23
N SER A 394 11.28 -13.23 14.13
CA SER A 394 10.06 -12.98 14.90
C SER A 394 8.89 -13.90 14.49
N GLY A 395 8.81 -14.27 13.21
CA GLY A 395 7.78 -15.18 12.69
C GLY A 395 7.85 -16.57 13.33
N THR A 396 9.05 -17.15 13.43
CA THR A 396 9.25 -18.48 14.05
C THR A 396 8.82 -18.48 15.51
N LEU A 397 9.15 -17.41 16.26
CA LEU A 397 8.75 -17.28 17.66
C LEU A 397 7.23 -17.22 17.82
N PHE A 398 6.53 -16.42 17.03
CA PHE A 398 5.07 -16.30 17.13
C PHE A 398 4.33 -17.55 16.63
N ALA A 399 4.90 -18.25 15.65
CA ALA A 399 4.40 -19.54 15.21
C ALA A 399 4.46 -20.56 16.35
N ALA A 400 5.58 -20.63 17.08
CA ALA A 400 5.74 -21.50 18.24
C ALA A 400 4.78 -21.15 19.40
N LEU A 401 4.40 -19.88 19.55
CA LEU A 401 3.43 -19.43 20.55
C LEU A 401 1.96 -19.67 20.15
N GLY A 402 1.67 -19.98 18.88
CA GLY A 402 0.29 -20.02 18.35
C GLY A 402 -0.36 -18.64 18.28
N ASP A 403 0.46 -17.60 18.10
CA ASP A 403 0.08 -16.19 18.20
C ASP A 403 0.18 -15.45 16.84
N THR A 404 0.55 -16.16 15.78
CA THR A 404 0.57 -15.63 14.41
C THR A 404 -0.85 -15.36 13.90
N LEU A 405 -1.07 -14.18 13.30
CA LEU A 405 -2.30 -13.87 12.57
C LEU A 405 -2.17 -14.33 11.12
N ILE A 406 -2.98 -15.32 10.72
CA ILE A 406 -3.04 -15.82 9.35
C ILE A 406 -4.40 -15.46 8.75
N THR A 407 -4.39 -14.68 7.67
CA THR A 407 -5.60 -14.23 6.95
C THR A 407 -5.65 -14.77 5.53
N GLY A 408 -4.49 -15.05 4.94
CA GLY A 408 -4.32 -15.11 3.49
C GLY A 408 -4.37 -13.70 2.87
N PRO A 409 -4.20 -13.60 1.54
CA PRO A 409 -4.29 -12.32 0.83
C PRO A 409 -5.68 -11.70 1.01
N THR A 410 -5.72 -10.44 1.43
CA THR A 410 -6.99 -9.73 1.70
C THR A 410 -7.56 -9.03 0.46
N GLY A 411 -6.76 -8.89 -0.60
CA GLY A 411 -7.16 -8.23 -1.84
C GLY A 411 -7.05 -6.69 -1.81
N GLN A 412 -6.46 -6.12 -0.76
CA GLN A 412 -6.19 -4.67 -0.66
C GLN A 412 -4.89 -4.40 0.10
N ASN A 413 -4.35 -3.18 0.01
CA ASN A 413 -3.19 -2.76 0.81
C ASN A 413 -3.39 -1.30 1.23
N LEU A 414 -3.68 -1.10 2.51
CA LEU A 414 -3.84 0.18 3.18
C LEU A 414 -2.84 0.30 4.34
N ASN A 415 -1.65 -0.31 4.22
CA ASN A 415 -0.57 -0.35 5.23
C ASN A 415 -0.92 -1.13 6.52
N ASP A 416 -0.22 -0.87 7.62
CA ASP A 416 -0.36 -1.63 8.87
C ASP A 416 -1.50 -1.09 9.75
N LEU A 417 -2.14 -1.99 10.49
CA LEU A 417 -3.03 -1.69 11.62
C LEU A 417 -2.42 -2.26 12.89
N ARG A 418 -2.18 -1.39 13.88
CA ARG A 418 -1.67 -1.76 15.20
C ARG A 418 -2.71 -1.37 16.25
N ILE A 419 -3.04 -2.32 17.11
CA ILE A 419 -4.02 -2.17 18.18
C ILE A 419 -3.36 -2.55 19.49
N LEU A 420 -3.29 -1.63 20.45
CA LEU A 420 -2.73 -1.86 21.78
C LEU A 420 -3.83 -1.65 22.82
N LEU A 421 -4.30 -2.73 23.42
CA LEU A 421 -5.39 -2.70 24.38
C LEU A 421 -4.85 -2.62 25.82
N ILE A 422 -5.15 -1.53 26.49
CA ILE A 422 -4.62 -1.19 27.82
C ILE A 422 -5.75 -1.18 28.85
N GLY A 423 -5.60 -1.99 29.89
CA GLY A 423 -6.43 -1.99 31.09
C GLY A 423 -7.80 -2.69 31.05
N PRO A 424 -8.11 -3.64 30.15
CA PRO A 424 -8.89 -4.76 30.62
C PRO A 424 -7.96 -5.64 31.45
N GLU A 425 -8.06 -5.56 32.77
CA GLU A 425 -7.48 -6.61 33.60
C GLU A 425 -8.21 -7.92 33.25
N PRO A 426 -7.48 -9.04 33.04
CA PRO A 426 -8.13 -10.33 33.08
C PRO A 426 -8.68 -10.51 34.50
N ASP A 427 -10.00 -10.72 34.62
CA ASP A 427 -10.63 -11.14 35.88
C ASP A 427 -9.92 -12.36 36.49
#